data_AF-A0A318E977-F1
#
_entry.id   AF-A0A318E977-F1
#
_cell.length_a   1.000
_cell.length_b   1.000
_cell.length_c   1.000
_cell.angle_alpha   90.00
_cell.angle_beta   90.00
_cell.angle_gamma   90.00
#
_symmetry.space_group_name_H-M   'P 1'
#
loop_
_entity.id
_entity.type
_entity.pdbx_description
1 polymer ?
#
loop_
_entity_poly.entity_id
_entity_poly.type
_entity_poly.pdbx_seq_one_letter_code
_entity_poly.pdbx_strand_id
1 'polypeptide(L)'
;MNSQTVYAKSAKGREELSTRRDGLSPRLRALLVQVDGRHSAQDLAERNGGAGIYERLQQLIDGAYIIAAEAEAKPGYGVVPKPAGL
;
A
#
# COMPACT_ATOMS: atom_id res chain seq x y z
N MET A 1 7.57 9.28 -6.27
CA MET A 1 6.78 8.05 -6.07
C MET A 1 6.89 7.19 -7.32
N ASN A 2 7.28 5.93 -7.20
CA ASN A 2 7.28 4.97 -8.30
C ASN A 2 6.06 4.05 -8.12
N SER A 3 5.26 3.86 -9.18
CA SER A 3 4.02 3.08 -9.14
C SER A 3 4.26 1.58 -8.93
N GLN A 4 5.44 1.06 -9.33
CA GLN A 4 5.81 -0.35 -9.16
C GLN A 4 6.41 -0.66 -7.78
N THR A 5 6.65 0.35 -6.94
CA THR A 5 7.23 0.13 -5.61
C THR A 5 6.22 -0.52 -4.67
N VAL A 6 6.64 -1.61 -4.03
CA VAL A 6 5.91 -2.25 -2.94
C VAL A 6 6.17 -1.46 -1.65
N TYR A 7 5.10 -1.20 -0.90
CA TYR A 7 5.19 -0.47 0.36
C TYR A 7 4.81 -1.37 1.54
N ALA A 8 5.51 -1.19 2.66
CA ALA A 8 5.24 -1.86 3.93
C ALA A 8 5.00 -0.84 5.04
N LYS A 9 4.22 -1.24 6.05
CA LYS A 9 4.07 -0.45 7.28
C LYS A 9 5.40 -0.33 8.01
N SER A 10 5.75 0.89 8.41
CA SER A 10 6.86 1.15 9.32
C SER A 10 6.49 0.76 10.76
N ALA A 11 7.46 0.86 11.69
CA ALA A 11 7.17 0.72 13.12
C ALA A 11 6.12 1.75 13.59
N LYS A 12 6.31 3.03 13.21
CA LYS A 12 5.37 4.12 13.48
C LYS A 12 3.98 3.84 12.89
N GLY A 13 3.92 3.34 11.65
CA GLY A 13 2.67 2.91 11.02
C GLY A 13 1.90 1.87 11.83
N ARG A 14 2.61 0.87 12.37
CA ARG A 14 2.00 -0.17 13.23
C ARG A 14 1.54 0.40 14.57
N GLU A 15 2.35 1.26 15.19
CA GLU A 15 1.99 1.93 16.45
C GLU A 15 0.76 2.81 16.29
N GLU A 16 0.66 3.57 15.20
CA GLU A 16 -0.51 4.41 14.93
C GLU A 16 -1.79 3.59 14.73
N LEU A 17 -1.72 2.44 14.06
CA LEU A 17 -2.88 1.55 13.95
C LEU A 17 -3.31 0.98 15.30
N SER A 18 -2.36 0.71 16.20
CA SER A 18 -2.63 0.18 17.54
C SER A 18 -3.13 1.23 18.52
N THR A 19 -2.57 2.44 18.49
CA THR A 19 -2.74 3.46 19.55
C THR A 19 -3.50 4.69 19.09
N ARG A 20 -3.48 4.99 17.77
CA ARG A 20 -4.12 6.16 17.14
C ARG A 20 -3.68 7.50 17.75
N ARG A 21 -2.42 7.59 18.15
CA ARG A 21 -1.87 8.72 18.90
C ARG A 21 -1.40 9.87 18.02
N ASP A 22 -0.95 9.61 16.80
CA ASP A 22 -0.46 10.65 15.90
C ASP A 22 -1.59 11.39 15.17
N GLY A 23 -2.85 10.97 15.35
CA GLY A 23 -4.01 11.64 14.79
C GLY A 23 -4.17 11.44 13.29
N LEU A 24 -3.67 10.32 12.75
CA LEU A 24 -3.78 10.03 11.33
C LEU A 24 -5.26 9.95 10.92
N SER A 25 -5.62 10.66 9.84
CA SER A 25 -7.02 10.75 9.41
C SER A 25 -7.61 9.35 9.17
N PRO A 26 -8.92 9.13 9.42
CA PRO A 26 -9.54 7.82 9.21
C PRO A 26 -9.31 7.25 7.80
N ARG A 27 -9.25 8.12 6.79
CA ARG A 27 -9.01 7.74 5.39
C ARG A 27 -7.58 7.26 5.16
N LEU A 28 -6.59 7.93 5.73
CA LEU A 28 -5.19 7.51 5.65
C LEU A 28 -4.94 6.23 6.46
N ARG A 29 -5.57 6.08 7.62
CA ARG A 29 -5.50 4.82 8.41
C ARG A 29 -6.12 3.65 7.64
N ALA A 30 -7.26 3.84 6.98
CA ALA A 30 -7.87 2.79 6.16
C ALA A 30 -6.92 2.32 5.04
N LEU A 31 -6.23 3.25 4.38
CA LEU A 31 -5.21 2.91 3.39
C LEU A 31 -3.99 2.22 4.05
N LEU A 32 -3.51 2.72 5.19
CA LEU A 32 -2.41 2.13 5.94
C LEU A 32 -2.69 0.67 6.36
N VAL A 33 -3.94 0.31 6.66
CA VAL A 33 -4.35 -1.07 6.94
C VAL A 33 -4.09 -1.98 5.73
N GLN A 34 -4.35 -1.50 4.51
CA GLN A 34 -4.16 -2.24 3.26
C GLN A 34 -2.69 -2.40 2.86
N VAL A 35 -1.80 -1.54 3.36
CA VAL A 35 -0.36 -1.63 3.11
C VAL A 35 0.20 -2.82 3.91
N ASP A 36 0.56 -3.88 3.21
CA ASP A 36 0.95 -5.17 3.78
C ASP A 36 2.36 -5.62 3.40
N GLY A 37 3.09 -4.83 2.60
CA GLY A 37 4.40 -5.22 2.08
C GLY A 37 4.34 -6.17 0.90
N ARG A 38 3.17 -6.35 0.26
CA ARG A 38 2.98 -7.26 -0.89
C ARG A 38 2.50 -6.57 -2.15
N HIS A 39 1.78 -5.46 -2.00
CA HIS A 39 1.16 -4.76 -3.12
C HIS A 39 1.96 -3.51 -3.51
N SER A 40 2.11 -3.30 -4.82
CA SER A 40 2.69 -2.07 -5.35
C SER A 40 1.74 -0.88 -5.17
N ALA A 41 2.25 0.33 -5.33
CA ALA A 41 1.40 1.51 -5.36
C ALA A 41 0.32 1.45 -6.46
N GLN A 42 0.63 0.85 -7.61
CA GLN A 42 -0.33 0.62 -8.68
C GLN A 42 -1.42 -0.37 -8.26
N ASP A 43 -1.05 -1.51 -7.68
CA ASP A 43 -2.02 -2.51 -7.19
C ASP A 43 -2.98 -1.91 -6.16
N LEU A 44 -2.45 -1.09 -5.25
CA LEU A 44 -3.26 -0.38 -4.26
C LEU A 44 -4.18 0.65 -4.91
N ALA A 45 -3.73 1.34 -5.96
CA ALA A 45 -4.57 2.28 -6.71
C ALA A 45 -5.72 1.58 -7.42
N GLU A 46 -5.44 0.49 -8.13
CA GLU A 46 -6.44 -0.29 -8.88
C GLU A 46 -7.54 -0.85 -7.95
N ARG A 47 -7.17 -1.35 -6.77
CA ARG A 47 -8.12 -1.87 -5.77
C ARG A 47 -9.04 -0.82 -5.14
N ASN A 48 -8.62 0.44 -5.15
CA ASN A 48 -9.33 1.55 -4.49
C ASN A 48 -9.93 2.57 -5.48
N GLY A 49 -10.00 2.23 -6.78
CA GLY A 49 -10.61 3.08 -7.80
C GLY A 49 -9.76 4.27 -8.24
N GLY A 50 -8.44 4.23 -8.03
CA GLY A 50 -7.42 5.12 -8.62
C GLY A 50 -7.37 6.56 -8.09
N ALA A 51 -8.51 7.19 -7.82
CA ALA A 51 -8.58 8.61 -7.52
C ALA A 51 -7.96 8.96 -6.15
N GLY A 52 -6.91 9.78 -6.18
CA GLY A 52 -6.23 10.33 -5.00
C GLY A 52 -5.50 9.30 -4.13
N ILE A 53 -5.27 8.08 -4.63
CA ILE A 53 -4.50 7.07 -3.87
C ILE A 53 -3.03 7.43 -3.81
N TYR A 54 -2.43 7.83 -4.93
CA TYR A 54 -1.02 8.21 -4.96
C TYR A 54 -0.70 9.38 -4.02
N GLU A 55 -1.61 10.36 -3.93
CA GLU A 55 -1.49 11.47 -2.98
C GLU A 55 -1.53 10.98 -1.53
N ARG A 56 -2.48 10.10 -1.20
CA ARG A 56 -2.58 9.51 0.14
C ARG A 56 -1.39 8.63 0.50
N LEU A 57 -0.87 7.87 -0.45
CA LEU A 57 0.36 7.10 -0.26
C LEU A 57 1.54 8.04 -0.01
N GLN A 58 1.61 9.17 -0.72
CA GLN A 58 2.63 10.20 -0.44
C GLN A 58 2.49 10.74 0.99
N GLN A 59 1.29 11.08 1.43
CA GLN A 59 1.05 11.54 2.81
C GLN A 59 1.49 10.50 3.86
N LEU A 60 1.32 9.21 3.59
CA LEU A 60 1.81 8.14 4.47
C LEU A 60 3.35 8.03 4.47
N ILE A 61 4.00 8.29 3.33
CA ILE A 61 5.47 8.33 3.20
C ILE A 61 6.02 9.54 3.97
N ASP A 62 5.48 10.73 3.70
CA ASP A 62 5.89 11.99 4.34
C ASP A 62 5.69 11.94 5.86
N GLY A 63 4.64 11.25 6.31
CA GLY A 63 4.38 11.00 7.73
C GLY A 63 5.20 9.85 8.35
N ALA A 64 6.06 9.18 7.59
CA ALA A 64 6.86 8.02 7.99
C ALA A 64 6.05 6.80 8.48
N TYR A 65 4.79 6.66 8.05
CA TYR A 65 3.93 5.51 8.40
C TYR A 65 4.17 4.30 7.50
N ILE A 66 4.68 4.53 6.28
CA ILE A 66 5.06 3.47 5.34
C ILE A 66 6.47 3.72 4.82
N ILE A 67 7.12 2.64 4.39
CA ILE A 67 8.44 2.64 3.76
C ILE A 67 8.39 1.78 2.50
N ALA A 68 9.27 2.06 1.54
CA ALA A 68 9.48 1.15 0.44
C ALA A 68 9.96 -0.19 1.01
N ALA A 69 9.25 -1.27 0.69
CA ALA A 69 9.78 -2.60 0.93
C ALA A 69 10.90 -2.81 -0.08
N GLU A 70 12.12 -3.05 0.40
CA GLU A 70 13.14 -3.64 -0.48
C GLU A 70 12.53 -4.93 -1.02
N ALA A 71 12.39 -4.98 -2.34
CA ALA A 71 11.83 -6.11 -3.01
C ALA A 71 12.79 -7.29 -2.82
N GLU A 72 12.59 -8.09 -1.77
CA GLU A 72 12.81 -9.51 -1.93
C GLU A 72 11.86 -9.94 -3.05
N ALA A 73 12.40 -9.98 -4.27
CA ALA A 73 11.69 -10.41 -5.46
C ALA A 73 11.19 -11.84 -5.23
N LYS A 74 9.98 -11.98 -4.70
CA LYS A 74 9.25 -13.24 -4.69
C LYS A 74 8.29 -13.22 -5.88
N PRO A 75 8.49 -14.10 -6.87
CA PRO A 75 7.66 -14.10 -8.05
C PRO A 75 6.27 -14.63 -7.69
N GLY A 76 5.25 -13.96 -8.23
CA GLY A 76 3.97 -14.58 -8.54
C GLY A 76 2.95 -14.61 -7.43
N TYR A 77 1.99 -13.69 -7.49
CA TYR A 77 0.59 -14.05 -7.29
C TYR A 77 -0.27 -13.29 -8.29
N GLY A 78 -0.78 -14.01 -9.30
CA GLY A 78 -2.08 -13.68 -9.90
C GLY A 78 -2.14 -13.09 -11.30
N VAL A 79 -1.35 -13.54 -12.28
CA VAL A 79 -1.88 -13.62 -13.66
C VAL A 79 -2.63 -14.94 -13.79
N VAL A 80 -3.95 -14.91 -13.58
CA VAL A 80 -4.83 -15.95 -14.11
C VAL A 80 -4.97 -15.70 -15.62
N PRO A 81 -4.42 -16.54 -16.51
CA PRO A 81 -4.75 -16.42 -17.92
C PRO A 81 -6.23 -16.77 -18.09
N LYS A 82 -6.99 -15.84 -18.69
CA LYS A 82 -8.33 -16.09 -19.20
C LYS A 82 -8.30 -17.37 -20.05
N PRO A 83 -9.09 -18.42 -19.75
CA PRO A 83 -9.14 -19.58 -20.62
C PRO A 83 -9.82 -19.16 -21.93
N ALA A 84 -9.08 -19.26 -23.05
CA ALA A 84 -9.67 -19.32 -24.38
C ALA A 84 -9.98 -20.78 -24.67
N GLY A 85 -11.26 -21.11 -24.85
CA GLY A 85 -11.67 -22.40 -25.37
C GLY A 85 -13.05 -22.83 -24.90
N LEU A 86 -14.07 -22.50 -25.70
CA LEU A 86 -14.78 -23.47 -26.55
C LEU A 86 -15.38 -22.72 -27.74
#